data_AF-A0A1Q7FE17-F1
#
_entry.id   AF-A0A1Q7FE17-F1
#
_cell.length_a   1.000
_cell.length_b   1.000
_cell.length_c   1.000
_cell.angle_alpha   90.00
_cell.angle_beta   90.00
_cell.angle_gamma   90.00
#
_symmetry.space_group_name_H-M   'P 1'
#
loop_
_entity.id
_entity.type
_entity.pdbx_description
1 polymer ?
#
loop_
_entity_poly.entity_id
_entity_poly.type
_entity_poly.pdbx_seq_one_letter_code
_entity_poly.pdbx_strand_id
1 'polypeptide(L)'
;MVRLAVVGLVVAAVATELSKPEEERTWHGRVWGVVPYDFRPPTWERIREAYWNPDSERLFSDRVFGVGWAINFYQAKRLLESVFDRLVGAPPPLPIRMSERGPSAGGSRTGRRDRD
;
A
#
# COMPACT_ATOMS: atom_id res chain seq x y z
N MET A 1 -0.11 -6.98 26.23
CA MET A 1 -0.94 -5.76 26.39
C MET A 1 -1.80 -5.45 25.15
N VAL A 2 -1.23 -5.26 23.96
CA VAL A 2 -2.01 -4.96 22.73
C VAL A 2 -3.10 -6.00 22.40
N ARG A 3 -2.81 -7.30 22.53
CA ARG A 3 -3.80 -8.37 22.32
C ARG A 3 -5.03 -8.26 23.23
N LEU A 4 -4.85 -7.88 24.50
CA LEU A 4 -5.95 -7.72 25.45
C LEU A 4 -6.82 -6.51 25.11
N ALA A 5 -6.21 -5.42 24.61
CA ALA A 5 -6.94 -4.25 24.14
C ALA A 5 -7.81 -4.57 22.90
N VAL A 6 -7.26 -5.34 21.94
CA VAL A 6 -8.02 -5.80 20.76
C VAL A 6 -9.19 -6.69 21.18
N VAL A 7 -8.97 -7.66 22.07
CA VAL A 7 -10.04 -8.53 22.58
C VAL A 7 -11.10 -7.72 23.34
N GLY A 8 -10.68 -6.76 24.17
CA GLY A 8 -11.59 -5.88 24.90
C GLY A 8 -12.48 -5.04 23.97
N LEU A 9 -11.92 -4.50 22.89
CA LEU A 9 -12.69 -3.76 21.88
C LEU A 9 -13.70 -4.64 21.14
N VAL A 10 -13.34 -5.89 20.84
CA VAL A 10 -14.25 -6.87 20.24
C VAL A 10 -15.39 -7.20 21.20
N VAL A 11 -15.09 -7.50 22.46
CA VAL A 11 -16.10 -7.79 23.48
C VAL A 11 -17.04 -6.60 23.70
N ALA A 12 -16.51 -5.37 23.74
CA ALA A 12 -17.33 -4.16 23.90
C ALA A 12 -18.26 -3.93 22.69
N ALA A 13 -17.77 -4.15 21.46
CA ALA A 13 -18.58 -4.03 20.26
C ALA A 13 -19.73 -5.07 20.24
N VAL A 14 -19.43 -6.31 20.60
CA VAL A 14 -20.44 -7.39 20.68
C VAL A 14 -21.45 -7.12 21.79
N ALA A 15 -21.01 -6.70 22.98
CA ALA A 15 -21.90 -6.36 24.08
C ALA A 15 -22.84 -5.19 23.73
N THR A 16 -22.33 -4.18 23.01
CA THR A 16 -23.14 -3.04 22.54
C THR A 16 -24.27 -3.50 21.62
N GLU A 17 -23.98 -4.45 20.73
CA GLU A 17 -24.96 -4.94 19.77
C GLU A 17 -25.98 -5.89 20.40
N LEU A 18 -25.55 -6.74 21.33
CA LEU A 18 -26.45 -7.64 22.08
C LEU A 18 -27.37 -6.87 23.04
N SER A 19 -26.95 -5.70 23.53
CA SER A 19 -27.76 -4.84 24.40
C SER A 19 -28.94 -4.17 23.67
N LYS A 20 -28.92 -4.16 22.33
CA LYS A 20 -30.04 -3.67 21.53
C LYS A 20 -31.09 -4.76 21.34
N PRO A 21 -32.39 -4.42 21.33
CA PRO A 21 -33.43 -5.35 20.89
C PRO A 21 -33.12 -5.86 19.48
N GLU A 22 -33.50 -7.10 19.18
CA GLU A 22 -33.03 -7.85 17.99
C GLU A 22 -33.33 -7.12 16.68
N GLU A 23 -34.41 -6.33 16.66
CA GLU A 23 -34.89 -5.55 15.52
C GLU A 23 -34.03 -4.30 15.22
N GLU A 24 -33.22 -3.83 16.18
CA GLU A 24 -32.36 -2.64 16.04
C GLU A 24 -30.86 -2.99 15.83
N ARG A 25 -30.54 -4.27 15.71
CA ARG A 25 -29.15 -4.74 15.51
C ARG A 25 -28.70 -4.50 14.08
N THR A 26 -27.85 -3.50 13.87
CA THR A 26 -27.26 -3.14 12.57
C THR A 26 -25.98 -3.91 12.25
N TRP A 27 -25.30 -4.48 13.26
CA TRP A 27 -24.04 -5.22 13.14
C TRP A 27 -22.88 -4.43 12.49
N HIS A 28 -23.01 -3.11 12.41
CA HIS A 28 -21.99 -2.18 11.96
C HIS A 28 -22.14 -0.85 12.71
N GLY A 29 -21.03 -0.14 12.91
CA GLY A 29 -21.04 1.12 13.64
C GLY A 29 -19.65 1.55 14.09
N ARG A 30 -19.59 2.35 15.15
CA ARG A 30 -18.34 2.83 15.72
C ARG A 30 -18.38 2.76 17.23
N VAL A 31 -17.44 2.03 17.85
CA VAL A 31 -17.30 1.99 19.31
C VAL A 31 -16.84 3.37 19.78
N TRP A 32 -17.63 3.98 20.66
CA TRP A 32 -17.41 5.31 21.24
C TRP A 32 -17.20 6.41 20.19
N GLY A 33 -17.76 6.24 18.98
CA GLY A 33 -17.59 7.22 17.91
C GLY A 33 -16.16 7.32 17.36
N VAL A 34 -15.24 6.42 17.73
CA VAL A 34 -13.84 6.41 17.24
C VAL A 34 -13.48 5.14 16.46
N VAL A 35 -13.70 3.94 17.03
CA VAL A 35 -13.21 2.67 16.45
C VAL A 35 -14.30 2.02 15.57
N PRO A 36 -14.14 1.94 14.24
CA PRO A 36 -15.17 1.37 13.38
C PRO A 36 -15.31 -0.14 13.59
N TYR A 37 -16.51 -0.68 13.41
CA TYR A 37 -16.76 -2.12 13.33
C TYR A 37 -17.80 -2.44 12.27
N ASP A 38 -17.62 -3.57 11.59
CA ASP A 38 -18.59 -4.11 10.63
C ASP A 38 -18.53 -5.64 10.67
N PHE A 39 -19.63 -6.31 11.01
CA PHE A 39 -19.71 -7.77 11.06
C PHE A 39 -20.54 -8.36 9.91
N ARG A 40 -20.86 -7.56 8.89
CA ARG A 40 -21.57 -8.05 7.71
C ARG A 40 -20.61 -8.76 6.76
N PRO A 41 -21.05 -9.79 6.02
CA PRO A 41 -20.22 -10.45 5.02
C PRO A 41 -19.61 -9.42 4.04
N PRO A 42 -18.28 -9.36 3.90
CA PRO A 42 -17.65 -8.38 3.03
C PRO A 42 -17.82 -8.77 1.55
N THR A 43 -17.98 -7.78 0.69
CA THR A 43 -17.92 -7.93 -0.77
C THR A 43 -16.48 -7.75 -1.27
N TRP A 44 -16.12 -8.41 -2.37
CA TRP A 44 -14.78 -8.31 -2.95
C TRP A 44 -14.39 -6.88 -3.32
N GLU A 45 -15.34 -6.10 -3.86
CA GLU A 45 -15.14 -4.69 -4.21
C GLU A 45 -14.69 -3.88 -2.99
N ARG A 46 -15.40 -4.02 -1.86
CA ARG A 46 -15.07 -3.31 -0.62
C ARG A 46 -13.74 -3.73 -0.01
N ILE A 47 -13.36 -5.02 -0.14
CA ILE A 47 -12.03 -5.49 0.28
C ILE A 47 -10.96 -4.78 -0.55
N ARG A 48 -11.11 -4.76 -1.89
CA ARG A 48 -10.17 -4.05 -2.77
C ARG A 48 -10.11 -2.57 -2.43
N GLU A 49 -11.25 -1.93 -2.23
CA GLU A 49 -11.34 -0.50 -1.93
C GLU A 49 -10.71 -0.14 -0.57
N ALA A 50 -10.86 -0.99 0.44
CA ALA A 50 -10.31 -0.70 1.76
C ALA A 50 -8.79 -0.93 1.84
N TYR A 51 -8.28 -1.95 1.15
CA TYR A 51 -6.88 -2.40 1.28
C TYR A 51 -5.97 -2.03 0.11
N TRP A 52 -6.53 -1.81 -1.09
CA TRP A 52 -5.77 -1.53 -2.32
C TRP A 52 -6.48 -0.53 -3.23
N ASN A 53 -6.62 0.70 -2.74
CA ASN A 53 -7.24 1.78 -3.50
C ASN A 53 -6.19 2.84 -3.89
N PRO A 54 -5.72 2.85 -5.14
CA PRO A 54 -4.73 3.82 -5.60
C PRO A 54 -5.28 5.24 -5.73
N ASP A 55 -6.59 5.39 -5.88
CA ASP A 55 -7.27 6.68 -6.06
C ASP A 55 -7.57 7.38 -4.72
N SER A 56 -7.50 6.65 -3.61
CA SER A 56 -7.70 7.19 -2.28
C SER A 56 -6.41 7.71 -1.68
N GLU A 57 -6.43 8.96 -1.21
CA GLU A 57 -5.31 9.55 -0.48
C GLU A 57 -5.20 9.04 0.96
N ARG A 58 -6.23 8.34 1.48
CA ARG A 58 -6.34 7.93 2.88
C ARG A 58 -5.55 6.66 3.16
N LEU A 59 -4.67 6.71 4.17
CA LEU A 59 -3.95 5.53 4.66
C LEU A 59 -4.85 4.59 5.46
N PHE A 60 -5.74 5.16 6.29
CA PHE A 60 -6.68 4.40 7.10
C PHE A 60 -8.10 4.57 6.56
N SER A 61 -8.77 3.44 6.39
CA SER A 61 -10.16 3.32 5.95
C SER A 61 -10.97 2.54 6.99
N ASP A 62 -12.29 2.60 6.91
CA ASP A 62 -13.15 1.78 7.76
C ASP A 62 -12.99 0.30 7.34
N ARG A 63 -12.84 -0.58 8.32
CA ARG A 63 -12.60 -2.00 8.06
C ARG A 63 -13.86 -2.66 7.51
N VAL A 64 -13.67 -3.48 6.48
CA VAL A 64 -14.77 -4.17 5.77
C VAL A 64 -15.38 -5.31 6.59
N PHE A 65 -14.60 -5.90 7.50
CA PHE A 65 -15.06 -6.96 8.41
C PHE A 65 -14.26 -6.97 9.72
N GLY A 66 -14.95 -7.08 10.85
CA GLY A 66 -14.40 -7.04 12.20
C GLY A 66 -14.32 -5.63 12.79
N VAL A 67 -13.48 -5.47 13.81
CA VAL A 67 -13.32 -4.21 14.59
C VAL A 67 -11.98 -3.56 14.28
N GLY A 68 -11.99 -2.26 14.00
CA GLY A 68 -10.83 -1.41 13.78
C GLY A 68 -10.78 -0.78 12.40
N TRP A 69 -9.63 -0.24 12.04
CA TRP A 69 -9.37 0.36 10.73
C TRP A 69 -8.75 -0.66 9.76
N ALA A 70 -9.03 -0.50 8.48
CA ALA A 70 -8.26 -1.11 7.40
C ALA A 70 -7.12 -0.18 7.00
N ILE A 71 -6.07 -0.77 6.41
CA ILE A 71 -4.88 -0.05 5.95
C ILE A 71 -4.84 -0.16 4.42
N ASN A 72 -4.82 0.98 3.75
CA ASN A 72 -4.59 1.04 2.33
C ASN A 72 -3.11 0.81 2.03
N PHE A 73 -2.76 -0.40 1.60
CA PHE A 73 -1.38 -0.81 1.38
C PHE A 73 -0.72 -0.06 0.22
N TYR A 74 -1.49 0.41 -0.76
CA TYR A 74 -0.95 1.24 -1.84
C TYR A 74 -0.38 2.55 -1.30
N GLN A 75 -1.14 3.22 -0.42
CA GLN A 75 -0.70 4.45 0.21
C GLN A 75 0.41 4.22 1.25
N ALA A 76 0.35 3.10 1.98
CA ALA A 76 1.43 2.71 2.90
C ALA A 76 2.76 2.55 2.16
N LYS A 77 2.75 1.94 0.97
CA LYS A 77 3.93 1.79 0.11
C LYS A 77 4.47 3.16 -0.34
N ARG A 78 3.62 4.04 -0.86
CA ARG A 78 4.04 5.39 -1.30
C ARG A 78 4.65 6.20 -0.15
N LEU A 79 4.06 6.12 1.03
CA LEU A 79 4.60 6.77 2.21
C LEU A 79 5.96 6.20 2.58
N LEU A 80 6.12 4.88 2.57
CA LEU A 80 7.39 4.22 2.87
C LEU A 80 8.48 4.61 1.87
N GLU A 81 8.20 4.61 0.57
CA GLU A 81 9.13 5.06 -0.48
C GLU A 81 9.56 6.51 -0.24
N SER A 82 8.60 7.40 0.02
CA SER A 82 8.90 8.82 0.27
C SER A 82 9.75 9.04 1.53
N VAL A 83 9.54 8.23 2.57
CA VAL A 83 10.30 8.32 3.82
C VAL A 83 11.70 7.73 3.62
N PHE A 84 11.81 6.61 2.91
CA PHE A 84 13.07 5.97 2.60
C PHE A 84 13.97 6.89 1.77
N ASP A 85 13.44 7.51 0.71
CA ASP A 85 14.17 8.45 -0.14
C ASP A 85 14.71 9.64 0.67
N ARG A 86 13.94 10.13 1.64
CA ARG A 86 14.34 11.23 2.53
C ARG A 86 15.41 10.85 3.54
N LEU A 87 15.35 9.63 4.08
CA LEU A 87 16.23 9.18 5.16
C LEU A 87 17.55 8.58 4.66
N VAL A 88 17.49 7.81 3.58
CA VAL A 88 18.64 7.05 3.07
C VAL A 88 19.35 7.81 1.95
N GLY A 89 18.68 8.77 1.31
CA GLY A 89 19.11 9.37 0.05
C GLY A 89 18.91 8.34 -1.07
N ALA A 90 18.08 8.66 -2.06
CA ALA A 90 17.82 7.74 -3.17
C ALA A 90 19.15 7.22 -3.76
N PRO A 91 19.37 5.90 -3.86
CA PRO A 91 20.56 5.38 -4.54
C PRO A 91 20.59 5.99 -5.94
N PRO A 92 21.74 6.53 -6.40
CA PRO A 92 21.80 7.16 -7.71
C PRO A 92 21.27 6.16 -8.76
N PRO A 93 20.44 6.61 -9.72
CA PRO A 93 19.88 5.71 -10.72
C PRO A 93 21.04 4.96 -11.36
N LEU A 94 21.03 3.63 -11.21
CA LEU A 94 22.10 2.80 -11.76
C LEU A 94 22.22 3.14 -13.23
N PRO A 95 23.34 3.70 -13.70
CA PRO A 95 23.53 3.89 -15.12
C PRO A 95 23.61 2.48 -15.69
N ILE A 96 22.51 2.01 -16.29
CA ILE A 96 22.57 0.92 -17.24
C ILE A 96 23.38 1.49 -18.40
N ARG A 97 24.71 1.43 -18.26
CA ARG A 97 25.64 1.64 -19.36
C ARG A 97 25.49 0.41 -20.24
N MET A 98 24.43 0.43 -21.02
CA MET A 98 24.26 -0.44 -22.17
C MET A 98 25.50 -0.18 -23.03
N SER A 99 26.47 -1.10 -22.98
CA SER A 99 27.63 -1.06 -23.86
C SER A 99 27.09 -0.99 -25.27
N GLU A 100 27.10 0.21 -25.85
CA GLU A 100 27.04 0.40 -27.29
C GLU A 100 28.23 -0.36 -27.85
N ARG A 101 27.97 -1.60 -28.24
CA ARG A 101 28.83 -2.37 -29.11
C ARG A 101 28.73 -1.66 -30.45
N GLY A 102 29.52 -0.60 -30.61
CA GLY A 102 29.65 0.10 -31.89
C GLY A 102 30.06 -0.92 -32.96
N PRO A 103 29.45 -0.90 -34.15
CA PRO A 103 29.85 -1.81 -35.21
C PRO A 103 31.29 -1.47 -35.58
N SER A 104 32.19 -2.46 -35.46
CA SER A 104 33.54 -2.37 -36.01
C SER A 104 33.42 -2.17 -37.52
N ALA A 105 33.43 -0.92 -37.95
CA ALA A 105 33.49 -0.55 -39.36
C ALA A 105 34.91 -0.85 -39.86
N GLY A 106 35.02 -1.91 -40.67
CA GLY A 106 36.16 -2.11 -41.54
C GLY A 106 36.32 -0.93 -42.49
N GLY A 107 37.57 -0.54 -42.75
CA GLY A 107 37.90 0.56 -43.65
C GLY A 107 39.35 0.47 -44.12
N SER A 108 39.55 -0.33 -45.16
CA SER A 108 40.80 -0.56 -45.87
C SER A 108 41.29 0.69 -46.62
N ARG A 109 42.60 0.68 -46.93
CA ARG A 109 43.37 1.51 -47.90
C ARG A 109 43.99 2.78 -47.34
N THR A 110 45.32 2.85 -47.39
CA THR A 110 46.01 3.76 -48.32
C THR A 110 47.40 3.20 -48.63
N GLY A 111 47.64 2.94 -49.91
CA GLY A 111 48.94 2.59 -50.43
C GLY A 111 49.75 3.85 -50.78
N ARG A 112 51.06 3.73 -50.62
CA ARG A 112 52.14 4.20 -51.51
C ARG A 112 51.95 5.56 -52.20
N ARG A 113 52.83 6.52 -51.87
CA ARG A 113 53.52 7.34 -52.87
C ARG A 113 54.81 7.96 -52.32
N ASP A 114 55.82 7.85 -53.16
CA ASP A 114 57.20 8.33 -53.03
C ASP A 114 57.32 9.87 -53.07
N ARG A 115 58.49 10.36 -52.62
CA ARG A 115 59.16 11.69 -52.74
C ARG A 115 59.49 12.29 -51.36
N ASP A 116 60.70 12.77 -51.06
CA ASP A 116 61.87 13.18 -51.86
C ASP A 116 63.18 12.75 -51.19
#